data_AF-A0A094JH03-F1
#
_entry.id   AF-A0A094JH03-F1
#
_cell.length_a   1.000
_cell.length_b   1.000
_cell.length_c   1.000
_cell.angle_alpha   90.00
_cell.angle_beta   90.00
_cell.angle_gamma   90.00
#
_symmetry.space_group_name_H-M   'P 1'
#
loop_
_entity.id
_entity.type
_entity.pdbx_description
1 polymer ?
#
loop_
_entity_poly.entity_id
_entity_poly.type
_entity_poly.pdbx_seq_one_letter_code
_entity_poly.pdbx_strand_id
1 'polypeptide(L)'
;MPISSNVELPVDYYLHNFERLFEAAERYLDILPTAEANALRQYQQLSKSARMLLVRLLSRKGNYFRRQKLCYAEIDAFDGAVTELLASDLVADELPDPQQFFKLVTLAELRPLADAYLANVATLNKAALLELLLRRNDVVALVPRMNAVIAEQWLSLKC
;
A
#
# COMPACT_ATOMS: atom_id res chain seq x y z
N MET A 1 9.26 -37.27 22.14
CA MET A 1 8.72 -36.06 21.47
C MET A 1 7.19 -36.12 21.55
N PRO A 2 6.49 -35.01 21.83
CA PRO A 2 6.56 -33.81 20.99
C PRO A 2 6.80 -32.49 21.74
N ILE A 3 7.48 -31.55 21.08
CA ILE A 3 7.42 -30.12 21.40
C ILE A 3 6.53 -29.53 20.31
N SER A 4 5.33 -29.15 20.68
CA SER A 4 4.56 -28.15 19.94
C SER A 4 4.06 -27.15 20.97
N SER A 5 5.02 -26.42 21.55
CA SER A 5 4.72 -25.17 22.24
C SER A 5 4.18 -24.22 21.19
N ASN A 6 2.88 -23.93 21.25
CA ASN A 6 2.27 -22.88 20.47
C ASN A 6 2.84 -21.55 21.00
N VAL A 7 3.92 -21.07 20.39
CA VAL A 7 4.57 -19.81 20.80
C VAL A 7 3.68 -18.67 20.34
N GLU A 8 2.93 -18.10 21.28
CA GLU A 8 2.18 -16.88 21.04
C GLU A 8 3.18 -15.70 20.98
N LEU A 9 3.31 -15.11 19.80
CA LEU A 9 4.22 -13.99 19.58
C LEU A 9 3.55 -12.66 19.98
N PRO A 10 4.31 -11.70 20.54
CA PRO A 10 3.81 -10.35 20.80
C PRO A 10 3.25 -9.71 19.53
N VAL A 11 2.20 -8.88 19.65
CA VAL A 11 1.53 -8.28 18.48
C VAL A 11 2.46 -7.44 17.58
N ASP A 12 3.52 -6.87 18.14
CA ASP A 12 4.53 -6.05 17.45
C ASP A 12 5.84 -6.81 17.15
N TYR A 13 5.84 -8.16 17.19
CA TYR A 13 7.05 -8.96 16.91
C TYR A 13 7.67 -8.66 15.53
N TYR A 14 6.84 -8.32 14.55
CA TYR A 14 7.27 -7.99 13.20
C TYR A 14 8.08 -6.69 13.16
N LEU A 15 7.73 -5.71 14.01
CA LEU A 15 8.48 -4.47 14.14
C LEU A 15 9.86 -4.77 14.72
N HIS A 16 9.92 -5.54 15.82
CA HIS A 16 11.19 -5.92 16.44
C HIS A 16 12.12 -6.67 15.47
N ASN A 17 11.56 -7.57 14.66
CA ASN A 17 12.33 -8.27 13.63
C ASN A 17 12.90 -7.31 12.58
N PHE A 18 12.09 -6.34 12.14
CA PHE A 18 12.53 -5.31 11.21
C PHE A 18 13.59 -4.40 11.82
N GLU A 19 13.42 -3.96 13.06
CA GLU A 19 14.38 -3.10 13.78
C GLU A 19 15.75 -3.77 13.91
N ARG A 20 15.81 -5.08 14.15
CA ARG A 20 17.09 -5.82 14.15
C ARG A 20 17.78 -5.84 12.79
N LEU A 21 17.01 -5.94 11.69
CA LEU A 21 17.57 -5.84 10.33
C LEU A 21 18.05 -4.42 10.05
N PHE A 22 17.27 -3.43 10.49
CA PHE A 22 17.56 -2.03 10.34
C PHE A 22 18.86 -1.64 11.07
N GLU A 23 19.03 -2.02 12.34
CA GLU A 23 20.28 -1.83 13.11
C GLU A 23 21.51 -2.44 12.41
N ALA A 24 21.31 -3.54 11.68
CA ALA A 24 22.39 -4.13 10.90
C ALA A 24 22.74 -3.31 9.66
N ALA A 25 21.73 -2.74 8.99
CA ALA A 25 21.88 -1.91 7.81
C ALA A 25 22.47 -0.51 8.12
N GLU A 26 22.17 0.05 9.29
CA GLU A 26 22.69 1.37 9.73
C GLU A 26 24.22 1.46 9.68
N ARG A 27 24.92 0.35 9.93
CA ARG A 27 26.39 0.28 9.89
C ARG A 27 26.98 0.51 8.50
N TYR A 28 26.15 0.50 7.46
CA TYR A 28 26.55 0.60 6.06
C TYR A 28 25.96 1.84 5.37
N LEU A 29 25.46 2.83 6.14
CA LEU A 29 24.85 4.05 5.59
C LEU A 29 25.78 4.86 4.67
N ASP A 30 27.08 4.72 4.84
CA ASP A 30 28.13 5.39 4.06
C ASP A 30 28.35 4.80 2.66
N ILE A 31 28.03 3.51 2.48
CA ILE A 31 28.16 2.81 1.20
C ILE A 31 26.83 2.63 0.47
N LEU A 32 25.70 2.96 1.11
CA LEU A 32 24.39 2.92 0.47
C LEU A 32 24.22 4.07 -0.52
N PRO A 33 23.47 3.86 -1.61
CA PRO A 33 23.11 4.98 -2.47
C PRO A 33 22.24 5.99 -1.72
N THR A 34 22.27 7.24 -2.19
CA THR A 34 21.69 8.39 -1.46
C THR A 34 20.21 8.21 -1.14
N ALA A 35 19.43 7.58 -2.03
CA ALA A 35 18.01 7.38 -1.84
C ALA A 35 17.71 6.43 -0.66
N GLU A 36 18.41 5.30 -0.60
CA GLU A 36 18.28 4.29 0.44
C GLU A 36 18.78 4.82 1.79
N ALA A 37 19.92 5.53 1.79
CA ALA A 37 20.42 6.18 3.00
C ALA A 37 19.43 7.23 3.54
N ASN A 38 18.77 7.99 2.66
CA ASN A 38 17.74 8.94 3.06
C ASN A 38 16.48 8.23 3.58
N ALA A 39 16.02 7.16 2.94
CA ALA A 39 14.88 6.38 3.42
C ALA A 39 15.14 5.83 4.84
N LEU A 40 16.33 5.30 5.10
CA LEU A 40 16.71 4.83 6.45
C LEU A 40 16.73 5.97 7.48
N ARG A 41 17.22 7.15 7.12
CA ARG A 41 17.18 8.33 8.00
C ARG A 41 15.75 8.80 8.27
N GLN A 42 14.88 8.81 7.27
CA GLN A 42 13.47 9.15 7.43
C GLN A 42 12.77 8.13 8.36
N TYR A 43 13.05 6.83 8.18
CA TYR A 43 12.51 5.78 9.04
C TYR A 43 12.83 6.00 10.52
N GLN A 44 14.06 6.43 10.85
CA GLN A 44 14.47 6.73 12.23
C GLN A 44 13.69 7.89 12.85
N GLN A 45 13.21 8.84 12.04
CA GLN A 45 12.47 9.99 12.56
C GLN A 45 11.00 9.68 12.86
N LEU A 46 10.48 8.57 12.32
CA LEU A 46 9.10 8.16 12.52
C LEU A 46 8.81 7.75 13.97
N SER A 47 7.60 8.05 14.42
CA SER A 47 7.00 7.49 15.64
C SER A 47 6.87 5.97 15.55
N LYS A 48 6.73 5.29 16.70
CA LYS A 48 6.52 3.83 16.76
C LYS A 48 5.32 3.42 15.90
N SER A 49 4.20 4.15 15.97
CA SER A 49 2.99 3.86 15.20
C SER A 49 3.21 3.96 13.68
N ALA A 50 3.94 4.98 13.22
CA ALA A 50 4.28 5.13 11.81
C ALA A 50 5.25 4.05 11.33
N ARG A 51 6.26 3.68 12.14
CA ARG A 51 7.15 2.54 11.82
C ARG A 51 6.37 1.23 11.74
N MET A 52 5.46 0.96 12.69
CA MET A 52 4.60 -0.22 12.66
C MET A 52 3.78 -0.29 11.37
N LEU A 53 3.17 0.84 10.98
CA LEU A 53 2.39 0.92 9.76
C LEU A 53 3.27 0.70 8.52
N LEU A 54 4.43 1.36 8.43
CA LEU A 54 5.34 1.20 7.30
C LEU A 54 5.82 -0.25 7.14
N VAL A 55 6.23 -0.89 8.24
CA VAL A 55 6.67 -2.30 8.19
C VAL A 55 5.51 -3.21 7.78
N ARG A 56 4.27 -2.94 8.20
CA ARG A 56 3.07 -3.65 7.72
C ARG A 56 2.87 -3.47 6.22
N LEU A 57 3.10 -2.27 5.67
CA LEU A 57 3.01 -2.01 4.23
C LEU A 57 4.11 -2.74 3.46
N LEU A 58 5.37 -2.63 3.90
CA LEU A 58 6.54 -3.31 3.29
C LEU A 58 6.40 -4.84 3.31
N SER A 59 5.73 -5.40 4.32
CA SER A 59 5.52 -6.84 4.45
C SER A 59 4.38 -7.36 3.57
N ARG A 60 3.57 -6.48 2.96
CA ARG A 60 2.45 -6.87 2.09
C ARG A 60 2.88 -6.91 0.63
N LYS A 61 2.17 -7.70 -0.16
CA LYS A 61 2.40 -7.78 -1.60
C LYS A 61 1.88 -6.53 -2.31
N GLY A 62 2.75 -5.90 -3.11
CA GLY A 62 2.43 -4.75 -3.96
C GLY A 62 2.81 -3.42 -3.33
N ASN A 63 2.78 -2.35 -4.13
CA ASN A 63 3.27 -1.02 -3.71
C ASN A 63 2.15 -0.02 -3.41
N TYR A 64 0.90 -0.32 -3.81
CA TYR A 64 -0.25 0.55 -3.61
C TYR A 64 -1.25 -0.07 -2.63
N PHE A 65 -1.73 0.77 -1.71
CA PHE A 65 -2.64 0.37 -0.65
C PHE A 65 -3.82 1.33 -0.58
N ARG A 66 -5.02 0.74 -0.47
CA ARG A 66 -6.24 1.48 -0.23
C ARG A 66 -6.32 1.84 1.25
N ARG A 67 -6.27 3.14 1.58
CA ARG A 67 -6.31 3.63 2.96
C ARG A 67 -7.48 3.05 3.73
N GLN A 68 -8.68 3.00 3.13
CA GLN A 68 -9.89 2.50 3.79
C GLN A 68 -9.85 0.98 4.08
N LYS A 69 -8.98 0.22 3.39
CA LYS A 69 -8.81 -1.22 3.60
C LYS A 69 -7.68 -1.56 4.58
N LEU A 70 -6.98 -0.56 5.09
CA LEU A 70 -5.97 -0.74 6.14
C LEU A 70 -6.66 -0.63 7.51
N CYS A 71 -6.63 -1.72 8.27
CA CYS A 71 -7.15 -1.80 9.62
C CYS A 71 -6.17 -2.63 10.45
N TYR A 72 -5.41 -1.97 11.33
CA TYR A 72 -4.45 -2.59 12.24
C TYR A 72 -4.82 -2.16 13.65
N ALA A 73 -5.44 -3.07 14.41
CA ALA A 73 -5.94 -2.81 15.75
C ALA A 73 -4.81 -2.54 16.76
N GLU A 74 -3.61 -3.01 16.44
CA GLU A 74 -2.40 -2.79 17.23
C GLU A 74 -1.76 -1.40 17.06
N ILE A 75 -2.29 -0.56 16.15
CA ILE A 75 -1.78 0.79 15.89
C ILE A 75 -2.77 1.82 16.44
N ASP A 76 -2.53 2.28 17.67
CA ASP A 76 -3.43 3.17 18.40
C ASP A 76 -3.70 4.50 17.66
N ALA A 77 -2.65 5.13 17.15
CA ALA A 77 -2.70 6.41 16.45
C ALA A 77 -2.67 6.24 14.93
N PHE A 78 -3.52 5.37 14.37
CA PHE A 78 -3.48 5.00 12.95
C PHE A 78 -3.51 6.20 12.00
N ASP A 79 -4.44 7.14 12.20
CA ASP A 79 -4.55 8.31 11.33
C ASP A 79 -3.31 9.21 11.42
N GLY A 80 -2.80 9.42 12.64
CA GLY A 80 -1.55 10.15 12.86
C GLY A 80 -0.37 9.46 12.17
N ALA A 81 -0.30 8.13 12.22
CA ALA A 81 0.73 7.34 11.55
C ALA A 81 0.67 7.48 10.03
N VAL A 82 -0.53 7.50 9.44
CA VAL A 82 -0.68 7.77 7.99
C VAL A 82 -0.21 9.18 7.65
N THR A 83 -0.65 10.19 8.40
CA THR A 83 -0.24 11.57 8.16
C THR A 83 1.27 11.75 8.27
N GLU A 84 1.90 11.13 9.27
CA GLU A 84 3.35 11.16 9.46
C GLU A 84 4.09 10.46 8.31
N LEU A 85 3.59 9.31 7.85
CA LEU A 85 4.17 8.63 6.69
C LEU A 85 4.04 9.43 5.40
N LEU A 86 2.92 10.11 5.18
CA LEU A 86 2.71 11.00 4.03
C LEU A 86 3.56 12.28 4.10
N ALA A 87 3.92 12.73 5.31
CA ALA A 87 4.86 13.83 5.51
C ALA A 87 6.33 13.40 5.35
N SER A 88 6.59 12.09 5.37
CA SER A 88 7.89 11.51 5.06
C SER A 88 8.01 11.16 3.58
N ASP A 89 9.23 11.08 3.05
CA ASP A 89 9.46 10.62 1.67
C ASP A 89 9.35 9.08 1.48
N LEU A 90 8.76 8.37 2.45
CA LEU A 90 8.65 6.89 2.43
C LEU A 90 7.33 6.40 1.82
N VAL A 91 6.28 7.20 1.92
CA VAL A 91 4.95 6.90 1.39
C VAL A 91 4.39 8.15 0.74
N ALA A 92 3.79 8.01 -0.44
CA ALA A 92 3.09 9.11 -1.10
C ALA A 92 1.59 8.83 -1.22
N ASP A 93 0.80 9.90 -1.26
CA ASP A 93 -0.59 9.86 -1.74
C ASP A 93 -0.56 9.91 -3.27
N GLU A 94 -0.58 8.73 -3.89
CA GLU A 94 -0.39 8.60 -5.33
C GLU A 94 -1.35 7.58 -5.92
N LEU A 95 -2.06 8.02 -6.96
CA LEU A 95 -2.94 7.16 -7.73
C LEU A 95 -2.12 6.07 -8.45
N PRO A 96 -2.56 4.79 -8.38
CA PRO A 96 -1.95 3.74 -9.18
C PRO A 96 -2.10 3.99 -10.68
N ASP A 97 -1.19 3.44 -11.47
CA ASP A 97 -1.38 3.34 -12.91
C ASP A 97 -2.68 2.56 -13.25
N PRO A 98 -3.26 2.74 -14.45
CA PRO A 98 -4.52 2.09 -14.79
C PRO A 98 -4.54 0.58 -14.62
N GLN A 99 -3.44 -0.11 -14.93
CA GLN A 99 -3.38 -1.56 -14.81
C GLN A 99 -3.43 -1.99 -13.34
N GLN A 100 -2.70 -1.29 -12.47
CA GLN A 100 -2.72 -1.55 -11.03
C GLN A 100 -4.04 -1.15 -10.38
N PHE A 101 -4.58 0.01 -10.74
CA PHE A 101 -5.87 0.49 -10.24
C PHE A 101 -6.98 -0.55 -10.46
N PHE A 102 -7.15 -1.03 -11.69
CA PHE A 102 -8.21 -2.01 -11.99
C PHE A 102 -7.98 -3.39 -11.34
N LYS A 103 -6.72 -3.76 -11.06
CA LYS A 103 -6.41 -4.96 -10.29
C LYS A 103 -6.83 -4.83 -8.83
N LEU A 104 -6.60 -3.65 -8.23
CA LEU A 104 -6.83 -3.35 -6.82
C LEU A 104 -8.28 -2.97 -6.47
N VAL A 105 -9.06 -2.51 -7.46
CA VAL A 105 -10.51 -2.31 -7.31
C VAL A 105 -11.24 -3.65 -7.41
N THR A 106 -12.27 -3.85 -6.58
CA THR A 106 -13.05 -5.09 -6.59
C THR A 106 -13.94 -5.18 -7.83
N LEU A 107 -14.38 -6.38 -8.22
CA LEU A 107 -15.30 -6.52 -9.35
C LEU A 107 -16.66 -5.84 -9.07
N ALA A 108 -17.12 -5.84 -7.82
CA ALA A 108 -18.36 -5.20 -7.41
C ALA A 108 -18.30 -3.68 -7.54
N GLU A 109 -17.15 -3.06 -7.24
CA GLU A 109 -16.91 -1.63 -7.47
C GLU A 109 -16.68 -1.33 -8.95
N LEU A 110 -15.95 -2.19 -9.67
CA LEU A 110 -15.58 -1.94 -11.06
C LEU A 110 -16.77 -1.95 -12.02
N ARG A 111 -17.77 -2.82 -11.78
CA ARG A 111 -18.96 -2.94 -12.64
C ARG A 111 -19.74 -1.64 -12.78
N PRO A 112 -20.23 -1.00 -11.71
CA PRO A 112 -20.98 0.26 -11.83
C PRO A 112 -20.12 1.37 -12.43
N LEU A 113 -18.82 1.40 -12.13
CA LEU A 113 -17.90 2.37 -12.73
C LEU A 113 -17.74 2.16 -14.23
N ALA A 114 -17.64 0.90 -14.68
CA ALA A 114 -17.47 0.54 -16.08
C ALA A 114 -18.76 0.69 -16.91
N ASP A 115 -19.93 0.55 -16.28
CA ASP A 115 -21.25 0.65 -16.93
C ASP A 115 -21.46 2.01 -17.62
N ALA A 116 -20.89 3.08 -17.05
CA ALA A 116 -20.89 4.41 -17.65
C ALA A 116 -20.07 4.54 -18.96
N TYR A 117 -19.22 3.56 -19.27
CA TYR A 117 -18.24 3.64 -20.37
C TYR A 117 -18.25 2.46 -21.34
N LEU A 118 -18.87 1.33 -20.96
CA LEU A 118 -18.86 0.08 -21.71
C LEU A 118 -20.27 -0.52 -21.75
N ALA A 119 -20.63 -1.15 -22.86
CA ALA A 119 -21.87 -1.92 -22.98
C ALA A 119 -21.69 -3.35 -22.43
N ASN A 120 -22.79 -3.98 -21.99
CA ASN A 120 -22.84 -5.38 -21.55
C ASN A 120 -21.88 -5.72 -20.38
N VAL A 121 -21.60 -4.77 -19.49
CA VAL A 121 -20.69 -4.98 -18.34
C VAL A 121 -21.13 -6.15 -17.45
N ALA A 122 -22.44 -6.38 -17.31
CA ALA A 122 -23.00 -7.44 -16.50
C ALA A 122 -22.53 -8.85 -16.93
N THR A 123 -22.31 -9.07 -18.22
CA THR A 123 -21.93 -10.39 -18.78
C THR A 123 -20.42 -10.63 -18.75
N LEU A 124 -19.62 -9.62 -18.44
CA LEU A 124 -18.16 -9.68 -18.52
C LEU A 124 -17.54 -10.08 -17.17
N ASN A 125 -16.51 -10.92 -17.23
CA ASN A 125 -15.68 -11.23 -16.06
C ASN A 125 -14.65 -10.11 -15.82
N LYS A 126 -13.95 -10.16 -14.68
CA LYS A 126 -12.97 -9.11 -14.31
C LYS A 126 -11.89 -8.94 -15.39
N ALA A 127 -11.33 -10.03 -15.91
CA ALA A 127 -10.27 -9.97 -16.92
C ALA A 127 -10.73 -9.28 -18.22
N ALA A 128 -11.92 -9.62 -18.73
CA ALA A 128 -12.47 -9.00 -19.93
C ALA A 128 -12.77 -7.50 -19.73
N LEU A 129 -13.28 -7.12 -18.56
CA LEU A 129 -13.47 -5.70 -18.22
C LEU A 129 -12.15 -4.94 -18.20
N LEU A 130 -11.12 -5.51 -17.57
CA LEU A 130 -9.78 -4.92 -17.53
C LEU A 130 -9.23 -4.70 -18.94
N GLU A 131 -9.31 -5.70 -19.82
CA GLU A 131 -8.84 -5.56 -21.21
C GLU A 131 -9.58 -4.45 -21.95
N LEU A 132 -10.92 -4.40 -21.86
CA LEU A 132 -11.71 -3.39 -22.56
C LEU A 132 -11.44 -1.98 -22.03
N LEU A 133 -11.30 -1.81 -20.72
CA LEU A 133 -10.99 -0.52 -20.11
C LEU A 133 -9.57 -0.05 -20.45
N LEU A 134 -8.59 -0.97 -20.44
CA LEU A 134 -7.20 -0.66 -20.77
C LEU A 134 -6.99 -0.32 -22.25
N ARG A 135 -7.83 -0.82 -23.15
CA ARG A 135 -7.80 -0.47 -24.58
C ARG A 135 -8.35 0.92 -24.91
N ARG A 136 -8.97 1.61 -23.94
CA ARG A 136 -9.50 2.95 -24.16
C ARG A 136 -8.37 3.98 -24.25
N ASN A 137 -8.45 4.86 -25.24
CA ASN A 137 -7.47 5.95 -25.40
C ASN A 137 -7.48 6.94 -24.24
N ASP A 138 -8.61 7.07 -23.52
CA ASP A 138 -8.76 7.98 -22.38
C ASP A 138 -8.54 7.31 -21.01
N VAL A 139 -7.97 6.09 -20.97
CA VAL A 139 -7.84 5.29 -19.73
C VAL A 139 -7.06 6.02 -18.63
N VAL A 140 -6.02 6.77 -18.99
CA VAL A 140 -5.22 7.54 -18.02
C VAL A 140 -6.06 8.64 -17.36
N ALA A 141 -6.93 9.31 -18.12
CA ALA A 141 -7.86 10.31 -17.59
C ALA A 141 -9.08 9.67 -16.90
N LEU A 142 -9.37 8.39 -17.18
CA LEU A 142 -10.48 7.66 -16.59
C LEU A 142 -10.22 7.28 -15.13
N VAL A 143 -8.99 6.86 -14.80
CA VAL A 143 -8.63 6.42 -13.44
C VAL A 143 -8.92 7.48 -12.37
N PRO A 144 -8.51 8.76 -12.50
CA PRO A 144 -8.85 9.77 -11.50
C PRO A 144 -10.37 9.97 -11.32
N ARG A 145 -11.13 9.91 -12.42
CA ARG A 145 -12.60 10.04 -12.41
C ARG A 145 -13.24 8.87 -11.66
N MET A 146 -12.80 7.64 -11.93
CA MET A 146 -13.26 6.46 -11.21
C MET A 146 -12.83 6.49 -9.75
N ASN A 147 -11.62 6.99 -9.45
CA ASN A 147 -11.16 7.14 -8.07
C ASN A 147 -12.03 8.12 -7.27
N ALA A 148 -12.44 9.23 -7.89
CA ALA A 148 -13.31 10.21 -7.25
C ALA A 148 -14.68 9.62 -6.86
N VAL A 149 -15.19 8.64 -7.62
CA VAL A 149 -16.45 7.95 -7.30
C VAL A 149 -16.29 6.97 -6.14
N ILE A 150 -15.17 6.24 -6.07
CA ILE A 150 -14.89 5.34 -4.93
C ILE A 150 -14.41 6.08 -3.68
N ALA A 151 -14.02 7.36 -3.83
CA ALA A 151 -13.51 8.22 -2.77
C ALA A 151 -12.37 7.57 -1.95
N GLU A 152 -11.43 6.92 -2.65
CA GLU A 152 -10.31 6.23 -2.02
C GLU A 152 -9.05 7.09 -2.01
N GLN A 153 -8.32 7.05 -0.89
CA GLN A 153 -6.96 7.57 -0.78
C GLN A 153 -5.97 6.42 -1.00
N TRP A 154 -4.98 6.65 -1.86
CA TRP A 154 -4.02 5.62 -2.25
C TRP A 154 -2.66 5.90 -1.66
N LEU A 155 -2.19 4.99 -0.82
CA LEU A 155 -0.85 5.04 -0.26
C LEU A 155 0.10 4.23 -1.15
N SER A 156 1.18 4.86 -1.63
CA SER A 156 2.20 4.27 -2.50
C SER A 156 3.55 4.25 -1.79
N LEU A 157 4.22 3.09 -1.73
CA LEU A 157 5.58 2.98 -1.18
C LEU A 157 6.60 3.68 -2.10
N LYS A 158 7.50 4.46 -1.51
CA LYS A 158 8.57 5.20 -2.21
C LYS A 158 9.99 4.77 -1.83
N CYS A 159 10.12 3.87 -0.86
CA CYS A 159 11.40 3.30 -0.40
C CYS A 159 11.69 1.91 -0.96
#